data_AF-A0AAW4BPS7-F1
#
_entry.id   AF-A0AAW4BPS7-F1
#
_cell.length_a   1.000
_cell.length_b   1.000
_cell.length_c   1.000
_cell.angle_alpha   90.00
_cell.angle_beta   90.00
_cell.angle_gamma   90.00
#
_symmetry.space_group_name_H-M   'P 1'
#
loop_
_entity.id
_entity.type
_entity.pdbx_description
1 polymer ?
#
loop_
_entity_poly.entity_id
_entity_poly.type
_entity_poly.pdbx_seq_one_letter_code
_entity_poly.pdbx_strand_id
1 'polypeptide(L)'
;MITGEVLVIDLFAGPGGLGEGISSVVDESGNYPFKIGVSVEKEPSAHKTLTTRAFYRKIKALDGGLDNYFRYVRGELTREELFCLYPEHAQEASNETLEGPRALGEDNALIHTRIRQLLRTHQGPK
;
A
#
# COMPACT_ATOMS: atom_id res chain seq x y z
N MET A 1 11.07 -22.30 -5.44
CA MET A 1 10.60 -22.61 -4.07
C MET A 1 9.22 -22.03 -3.86
N ILE A 2 8.26 -22.83 -3.39
CA ILE A 2 6.97 -22.31 -2.90
C ILE A 2 7.28 -21.49 -1.65
N THR A 3 6.99 -20.18 -1.70
CA THR A 3 7.34 -19.28 -0.60
C THR A 3 6.08 -18.97 0.18
N GLY A 4 6.14 -19.09 1.51
CA GLY A 4 5.05 -18.63 2.38
C GLY A 4 4.83 -17.12 2.22
N GLU A 5 3.68 -16.63 2.68
CA GLU A 5 3.43 -15.19 2.75
C GLU A 5 4.49 -14.52 3.64
N VAL A 6 5.05 -13.39 3.19
CA VAL A 6 5.98 -12.54 3.94
C VAL A 6 5.30 -11.21 4.22
N LEU A 7 5.07 -10.91 5.49
CA LEU A 7 4.57 -9.61 5.92
C LEU A 7 5.69 -8.56 5.85
N VAL A 8 5.46 -7.51 5.06
CA VAL A 8 6.38 -6.38 4.92
C VAL A 8 5.91 -5.21 5.79
N ILE A 9 6.83 -4.69 6.60
CA ILE A 9 6.70 -3.45 7.36
C ILE A 9 7.66 -2.43 6.73
N ASP A 10 7.12 -1.48 5.97
CA ASP A 10 7.91 -0.49 5.24
C ASP A 10 8.01 0.80 6.07
N LEU A 11 9.21 1.08 6.58
CA LEU A 11 9.51 2.26 7.39
C LEU A 11 10.35 3.22 6.56
N PHE A 12 10.02 4.51 6.60
CA PHE A 12 10.61 5.53 5.72
C PHE A 12 10.32 5.24 4.24
N ALA A 13 9.04 4.95 3.95
CA ALA A 13 8.60 4.43 2.67
C ALA A 13 8.81 5.42 1.51
N GLY A 14 8.98 6.72 1.79
CA GLY A 14 9.04 7.76 0.79
C GLY A 14 7.79 7.71 -0.10
N PRO A 15 7.94 7.87 -1.42
CA PRO A 15 6.82 7.71 -2.36
C PRO A 15 6.48 6.23 -2.67
N GLY A 16 7.08 5.25 -2.00
CA GLY A 16 6.69 3.82 -2.09
C GLY A 16 7.39 2.99 -3.17
N GLY A 17 8.54 3.43 -3.69
CA GLY A 17 9.25 2.73 -4.77
C GLY A 17 9.74 1.32 -4.37
N LEU A 18 10.29 1.18 -3.15
CA LEU A 18 10.73 -0.12 -2.63
C LEU A 18 9.56 -1.08 -2.47
N GLY A 19 8.50 -0.63 -1.79
CA GLY A 19 7.26 -1.40 -1.61
C GLY A 19 6.68 -1.89 -2.94
N GLU A 20 6.63 -1.03 -3.96
CA GLU A 20 6.17 -1.44 -5.29
C GLU A 20 7.04 -2.55 -5.89
N GLY A 21 8.37 -2.38 -5.87
CA GLY A 21 9.31 -3.36 -6.43
C GLY A 21 9.18 -4.74 -5.75
N ILE A 22 9.21 -4.79 -4.42
CA ILE A 22 9.12 -6.07 -3.70
C ILE A 22 7.74 -6.73 -3.86
N SER A 23 6.65 -5.94 -3.88
CA SER A 23 5.30 -6.47 -4.05
C SER A 23 5.01 -7.00 -5.45
N SER A 24 5.84 -6.64 -6.44
CA SER A 24 5.75 -7.16 -7.81
C SER A 24 6.43 -8.52 -8.01
N VAL A 25 7.20 -9.00 -7.02
CA VAL A 25 7.86 -10.31 -7.11
C VAL A 25 6.79 -11.40 -7.14
N VAL A 26 6.96 -12.32 -8.09
CA VAL A 26 6.10 -13.49 -8.27
C VAL A 26 6.95 -14.74 -8.04
N ASP A 27 6.45 -15.69 -7.25
CA ASP A 27 7.10 -16.98 -7.06
C ASP A 27 6.84 -17.93 -8.25
N GLU A 28 7.48 -19.10 -8.25
CA GLU A 28 7.31 -20.12 -9.30
C GLU A 28 5.87 -20.64 -9.43
N SER A 29 5.03 -20.42 -8.41
CA SER A 29 3.63 -20.84 -8.37
C SER A 29 2.67 -19.71 -8.76
N GLY A 30 3.17 -18.54 -9.15
CA GLY A 30 2.35 -17.39 -9.53
C GLY A 30 1.86 -16.56 -8.34
N ASN A 31 2.30 -16.84 -7.12
CA ASN A 31 1.91 -16.07 -5.94
C ASN A 31 2.77 -14.83 -5.78
N TYR A 32 2.20 -13.79 -5.15
CA TYR A 32 2.93 -12.61 -4.71
C TYR A 32 3.27 -12.76 -3.22
N PRO A 33 4.47 -13.27 -2.85
CA PRO A 33 4.77 -13.64 -1.47
C PRO A 33 4.90 -12.43 -0.54
N PHE A 34 5.37 -11.28 -1.04
CA PHE A 34 5.56 -10.08 -0.23
C PHE A 34 4.27 -9.27 -0.13
N LYS A 35 3.67 -9.24 1.07
CA LYS A 35 2.46 -8.48 1.38
C LYS A 35 2.80 -7.29 2.27
N ILE A 36 2.62 -6.07 1.74
CA ILE A 36 2.78 -4.85 2.53
C ILE A 36 1.64 -4.75 3.52
N GLY A 37 1.95 -4.83 4.81
CA GLY A 37 0.98 -4.64 5.88
C GLY A 37 0.83 -3.18 6.29
N VAL A 38 1.94 -2.45 6.32
CA VAL A 38 1.99 -1.03 6.65
C VAL A 38 3.19 -0.35 6.00
N SER A 39 2.99 0.88 5.55
CA SER A 39 4.01 1.81 5.06
C SER A 39 3.95 3.11 5.86
N VAL A 40 5.09 3.58 6.38
CA VAL A 40 5.19 4.78 7.21
C VAL A 40 6.02 5.84 6.49
N GLU A 41 5.42 7.02 6.25
CA GLU A 41 6.08 8.16 5.62
C GLU A 41 5.64 9.47 6.30
N LYS A 42 6.60 10.37 6.55
CA LYS A 42 6.38 11.64 7.26
C LYS A 42 6.04 12.79 6.33
N GLU A 43 6.62 12.84 5.14
CA GLU A 43 6.49 13.98 4.25
C GLU A 43 5.14 13.92 3.49
N PRO A 44 4.28 14.95 3.58
CA PRO A 44 2.94 14.92 2.99
C PRO A 44 2.87 14.63 1.49
N SER A 45 3.79 15.16 0.68
CA SER A 45 3.79 14.96 -0.78
C SER A 45 4.21 13.53 -1.17
N ALA A 46 5.18 12.96 -0.46
CA ALA A 46 5.63 11.59 -0.58
C ALA A 46 4.52 10.64 -0.11
N HIS A 47 3.88 10.93 1.03
CA HIS A 47 2.73 10.17 1.54
C HIS A 47 1.56 10.17 0.55
N LYS A 48 1.21 11.32 -0.03
CA LYS A 48 0.18 11.40 -1.07
C LYS A 48 0.49 10.47 -2.24
N THR A 49 1.76 10.44 -2.67
CA THR A 49 2.22 9.54 -3.75
C THR A 49 2.18 8.07 -3.31
N LEU A 50 2.66 7.76 -2.11
CA LEU A 50 2.65 6.44 -1.50
C LEU A 50 1.24 5.85 -1.46
N THR A 51 0.25 6.58 -0.92
CA THR A 51 -1.16 6.14 -0.88
C THR A 51 -1.73 5.94 -2.28
N THR A 52 -1.40 6.84 -3.23
CA THR A 52 -1.90 6.74 -4.61
C THR A 52 -1.32 5.52 -5.33
N ARG A 53 -0.05 5.17 -5.10
CA ARG A 53 0.56 3.95 -5.64
C ARG A 53 0.05 2.70 -4.94
N ALA A 54 -0.16 2.74 -3.63
CA ALA A 54 -0.80 1.64 -2.89
C ALA A 54 -2.21 1.35 -3.43
N PHE A 55 -2.99 2.40 -3.70
CA PHE A 55 -4.29 2.31 -4.34
C PHE A 55 -4.20 1.72 -5.76
N TYR A 56 -3.29 2.23 -6.60
CA TYR A 56 -3.08 1.70 -7.95
C TYR A 56 -2.80 0.19 -7.96
N ARG A 57 -1.94 -0.31 -7.06
CA ARG A 57 -1.65 -1.76 -6.98
C ARG A 57 -2.90 -2.60 -6.73
N LYS A 58 -3.87 -2.06 -6.01
CA LYS A 58 -5.13 -2.72 -5.65
C LYS A 58 -6.13 -2.72 -6.81
N ILE A 59 -6.17 -1.66 -7.61
CA ILE A 59 -7.18 -1.51 -8.68
C ILE A 59 -6.71 -1.92 -10.07
N LYS A 60 -5.39 -2.01 -10.33
CA LYS A 60 -4.84 -2.22 -11.69
C LYS A 60 -5.32 -3.51 -12.39
N ALA A 61 -5.74 -4.51 -11.62
CA ALA A 61 -6.24 -5.79 -12.12
C ALA A 61 -7.78 -5.86 -12.17
N LEU A 62 -8.48 -4.84 -11.68
CA LEU A 62 -9.93 -4.74 -11.74
C LEU A 62 -10.38 -4.27 -13.12
N ASP A 63 -11.59 -4.65 -13.51
CA ASP A 63 -12.19 -4.16 -14.73
C ASP A 63 -12.31 -2.62 -14.70
N GLY A 64 -11.86 -1.97 -15.78
CA GLY A 64 -11.77 -0.52 -15.88
C GLY A 64 -10.78 0.20 -14.94
N GLY A 65 -10.15 -0.50 -13.99
CA GLY A 65 -9.29 0.11 -12.97
C GLY A 65 -8.04 0.78 -13.56
N LEU A 66 -7.40 0.11 -14.51
CA LEU A 66 -6.23 0.64 -15.20
C LEU A 66 -6.57 1.87 -16.06
N ASP A 67 -7.72 1.84 -16.75
CA ASP A 67 -8.18 2.98 -17.57
C ASP A 67 -8.47 4.20 -16.70
N ASN A 68 -9.25 4.03 -15.62
CA ASN A 68 -9.56 5.11 -14.68
C ASN A 68 -8.31 5.70 -14.02
N TYR A 69 -7.31 4.87 -13.69
CA TYR A 69 -6.02 5.38 -13.21
C TYR A 69 -5.32 6.23 -14.27
N PHE A 70 -5.30 5.81 -15.54
CA PHE A 70 -4.69 6.61 -16.60
C PHE A 70 -5.47 7.89 -16.92
N ARG A 71 -6.80 7.89 -16.80
CA ARG A 71 -7.62 9.12 -16.85
C ARG A 71 -7.17 10.12 -15.77
N TYR A 72 -6.92 9.65 -14.55
CA TYR A 72 -6.34 10.47 -13.49
C TYR A 72 -4.93 11.00 -13.86
N VAL A 73 -4.05 10.14 -14.39
CA VAL A 73 -2.71 10.56 -14.85
C VAL A 73 -2.77 11.63 -15.94
N ARG A 74 -3.78 11.57 -16.82
CA ARG A 74 -4.02 12.58 -17.88
C ARG A 74 -4.72 13.85 -17.37
N GLY A 75 -5.13 13.90 -16.10
CA GLY A 75 -5.87 15.01 -15.52
C GLY A 75 -7.36 15.05 -15.89
N GLU A 76 -7.90 13.96 -16.44
CA GLU A 76 -9.32 13.80 -16.80
C GLU A 76 -10.18 13.37 -15.60
N LEU A 77 -9.53 12.91 -14.52
CA LEU A 77 -10.13 12.61 -13.22
C LEU A 77 -9.27 13.22 -12.12
N THR A 78 -9.89 13.75 -11.08
CA THR A 78 -9.21 14.09 -9.83
C THR A 78 -8.88 12.82 -9.04
N ARG A 79 -7.96 12.94 -8.07
CA ARG A 79 -7.61 11.82 -7.18
C ARG A 79 -8.81 11.42 -6.33
N GLU A 80 -9.58 12.39 -5.90
CA GLU A 80 -10.77 12.21 -5.07
C GLU A 80 -11.86 11.49 -5.86
N GLU A 81 -12.14 11.91 -7.10
CA GLU A 81 -13.08 11.19 -7.98
C GLU A 81 -12.62 9.76 -8.25
N LEU A 82 -11.33 9.54 -8.54
CA LEU A 82 -10.78 8.21 -8.73
C LEU A 82 -10.98 7.32 -7.49
N PHE A 83 -10.75 7.86 -6.29
CA PHE A 83 -10.93 7.12 -5.04
C PHE A 83 -12.42 6.79 -4.79
N CYS A 84 -13.34 7.69 -5.15
CA CYS A 84 -14.79 7.46 -5.07
C CYS A 84 -15.27 6.33 -6.00
N LEU A 85 -14.59 6.05 -7.12
CA LEU A 85 -14.91 4.92 -7.99
C LEU A 85 -14.61 3.56 -7.35
N TYR A 86 -13.65 3.51 -6.42
CA TYR A 86 -13.17 2.27 -5.78
C TYR A 86 -13.01 2.46 -4.26
N PRO A 87 -14.10 2.75 -3.52
CA PRO A 87 -14.01 3.20 -2.13
C PRO A 87 -13.37 2.18 -1.19
N GLU A 88 -13.63 0.88 -1.39
CA GLU A 88 -13.02 -0.20 -0.60
C GLU A 88 -11.49 -0.22 -0.76
N HIS A 89 -11.01 -0.18 -2.01
CA HIS A 89 -9.57 -0.19 -2.33
C HIS A 89 -8.89 1.10 -1.88
N ALA A 90 -9.58 2.24 -1.92
CA ALA A 90 -9.11 3.51 -1.38
C ALA A 90 -8.94 3.44 0.14
N GLN A 91 -9.91 2.86 0.86
CA GLN A 91 -9.82 2.65 2.30
C GLN A 91 -8.67 1.71 2.65
N GLU A 92 -8.49 0.61 1.92
CA GLU A 92 -7.38 -0.30 2.14
C GLU A 92 -6.02 0.37 1.92
N ALA A 93 -5.87 1.18 0.88
CA ALA A 93 -4.65 1.95 0.62
C ALA A 93 -4.39 2.99 1.71
N SER A 94 -5.44 3.64 2.21
CA SER A 94 -5.37 4.55 3.35
C SER A 94 -4.88 3.82 4.61
N ASN A 95 -5.45 2.65 4.91
CA ASN A 95 -5.07 1.84 6.07
C ASN A 95 -3.63 1.29 5.97
N GLU A 96 -3.19 0.90 4.76
CA GLU A 96 -1.80 0.50 4.50
C GLU A 96 -0.83 1.66 4.81
N THR A 97 -1.25 2.90 4.54
CA THR A 97 -0.40 4.11 4.66
C THR A 97 -0.70 4.94 5.91
N LEU A 98 -1.29 4.33 6.95
CA LEU A 98 -1.61 4.96 8.24
C LEU A 98 -2.47 6.24 8.18
N GLU A 99 -3.34 6.33 7.17
CA GLU A 99 -4.37 7.37 6.99
C GLU A 99 -3.83 8.81 6.87
N GLY A 100 -2.50 8.98 6.91
CA GLY A 100 -1.85 10.27 6.85
C GLY A 100 -0.35 10.17 7.11
N PRO A 101 0.39 11.28 6.96
CA PRO A 101 1.82 11.29 7.19
C PRO A 101 2.14 11.03 8.67
N ARG A 102 3.09 10.14 8.94
CA ARG A 102 3.50 9.69 10.27
C ARG A 102 5.01 9.67 10.41
N ALA A 103 5.51 10.06 11.57
CA ALA A 103 6.93 10.09 11.87
C ALA A 103 7.32 9.02 12.90
N LEU A 104 8.40 8.29 12.63
CA LEU A 104 9.03 7.48 13.66
C LEU A 104 9.52 8.39 14.81
N GLY A 105 9.37 7.92 16.04
CA GLY A 105 9.57 8.70 17.25
C GLY A 105 8.27 9.33 17.74
N GLU A 106 7.63 10.17 16.93
CA GLU A 106 6.41 10.89 17.30
C GLU A 106 5.18 9.98 17.34
N ASP A 107 4.97 9.16 16.31
CA ASP A 107 3.78 8.31 16.15
C ASP A 107 4.02 6.84 16.57
N ASN A 108 5.07 6.55 17.34
CA ASN A 108 5.48 5.18 17.67
C ASN A 108 4.36 4.33 18.30
N ALA A 109 3.55 4.92 19.19
CA ALA A 109 2.44 4.20 19.82
C ALA A 109 1.44 3.66 18.79
N LEU A 110 1.09 4.48 17.79
CA LEU A 110 0.22 4.11 16.68
C LEU A 110 0.88 3.06 15.78
N ILE A 111 2.13 3.31 15.35
CA ILE A 111 2.89 2.40 14.47
C ILE A 111 3.02 1.01 15.12
N HIS A 112 3.43 0.94 16.39
CA HIS A 112 3.55 -0.33 17.11
C HIS A 112 2.20 -1.02 17.28
N THR A 113 1.12 -0.27 17.53
CA THR A 113 -0.23 -0.85 17.63
C THR A 113 -0.63 -1.50 16.32
N ARG A 114 -0.42 -0.81 15.19
CA ARG A 114 -0.70 -1.35 13.85
C ARG A 114 0.13 -2.60 13.55
N ILE A 115 1.43 -2.58 13.81
CA ILE A 115 2.31 -3.74 13.60
C ILE A 115 1.84 -4.94 14.43
N ARG A 116 1.50 -4.75 15.71
CA ARG A 116 0.98 -5.83 16.57
C ARG A 116 -0.34 -6.40 16.05
N GLN A 117 -1.23 -5.57 15.50
CA GLN A 117 -2.47 -6.05 14.88
C GLN A 117 -2.17 -6.93 13.66
N LEU A 118 -1.26 -6.50 12.78
CA LEU A 118 -0.85 -7.26 11.59
C LEU A 118 -0.22 -8.61 11.96
N LEU A 119 0.64 -8.64 12.98
CA LEU A 119 1.29 -9.87 13.45
C LEU A 119 0.30 -10.90 14.04
N ARG A 120 -0.89 -10.47 14.47
CA ARG A 120 -1.95 -11.39 14.96
C ARG A 120 -2.68 -12.08 13.82
N THR A 121 -2.81 -11.42 12.68
CA THR A 121 -3.53 -11.94 11.51
C THR A 121 -2.63 -12.65 10.51
N HIS A 122 -1.32 -12.38 10.52
CA HIS A 122 -0.36 -13.00 9.62
C HIS A 122 -0.12 -14.48 9.96
N GLN A 123 -0.21 -15.33 8.93
CA GLN A 123 -0.06 -16.79 9.03
C GLN A 123 1.28 -17.30 8.49
N GLY A 124 2.09 -16.42 7.90
CA GLY A 124 3.42 -16.74 7.41
C GLY A 124 4.49 -16.78 8.52
N PRO A 125 5.76 -17.01 8.14
CA PRO A 125 6.88 -16.95 9.07
C PRO A 125 6.95 -15.59 9.78
N LYS A 126 7.23 -15.61 11.08
CA LYS A 126 7.36 -14.40 11.92
C LYS A 126 8.80 -13.96 12.07
#